data_AF-A0A848B3T9-F1
#
_entry.id   AF-A0A848B3T9-F1
#
_cell.length_a   1.000
_cell.length_b   1.000
_cell.length_c   1.000
_cell.angle_alpha   90.00
_cell.angle_beta   90.00
_cell.angle_gamma   90.00
#
_symmetry.space_group_name_H-M   'P 1'
#
loop_
_entity.id
_entity.type
_entity.pdbx_description
1 polymer ?
#
loop_
_entity_poly.entity_id
_entity_poly.type
_entity_poly.pdbx_seq_one_letter_code
_entity_poly.pdbx_strand_id
1 'polypeptide(L)'
;MSVPDYQQFMLPVLQFAEDGKLHTMSELRTYCYRKMKLSEADLAERLSSGGRTADSRIYWAKAYLIQARALESPRRGTLQITDRGRELLALKKDRLTNKDLERYQEFRDFHSPSRKSSGNKSLPDDLPETAADTANTPEEQMDSILESVNKLLAADLVKKVIEAGDKFLLLSQIL
;
A
#
# COMPACT_ATOMS: atom_id res chain seq x y z
N MET A 1 -10.65 -4.60 -15.15
CA MET A 1 -11.32 -4.81 -13.83
C MET A 1 -10.61 -3.89 -12.85
N SER A 2 -11.11 -3.62 -11.65
CA SER A 2 -10.26 -2.87 -10.70
C SER A 2 -9.04 -3.72 -10.35
N VAL A 3 -7.86 -3.11 -10.19
CA VAL A 3 -6.67 -3.83 -9.70
C VAL A 3 -7.07 -4.54 -8.38
N PRO A 4 -6.65 -5.81 -8.14
CA PRO A 4 -6.90 -6.52 -6.88
C PRO A 4 -6.27 -5.80 -5.67
N ASP A 5 -6.82 -5.98 -4.48
CA ASP A 5 -6.25 -5.42 -3.25
C ASP A 5 -4.86 -6.01 -2.94
N TYR A 6 -4.06 -5.33 -2.11
CA TYR A 6 -2.69 -5.80 -1.82
C TYR A 6 -2.68 -7.13 -1.04
N GLN A 7 -3.70 -7.45 -0.25
CA GLN A 7 -3.80 -8.71 0.48
C GLN A 7 -4.01 -9.89 -0.50
N GLN A 8 -4.75 -9.68 -1.59
CA GLN A 8 -4.92 -10.67 -2.65
C GLN A 8 -3.59 -11.01 -3.34
N PHE A 9 -2.60 -10.12 -3.32
CA PHE A 9 -1.25 -10.41 -3.82
C PHE A 9 -0.37 -11.18 -2.82
N MET A 10 -0.69 -11.20 -1.52
CA MET A 10 0.18 -11.85 -0.52
C MET A 10 0.41 -13.34 -0.80
N LEU A 11 -0.65 -14.09 -1.07
CA LEU A 11 -0.52 -15.52 -1.34
C LEU A 11 0.24 -15.79 -2.66
N PRO A 12 -0.08 -15.15 -3.80
CA PRO A 12 0.72 -15.25 -5.02
C PRO A 12 2.20 -14.91 -4.82
N VAL A 13 2.50 -13.87 -4.04
CA VAL A 13 3.88 -13.45 -3.75
C VAL A 13 4.63 -14.53 -2.96
N LEU A 14 3.96 -15.15 -1.99
CA LEU A 14 4.54 -16.23 -1.19
C LEU A 14 4.74 -17.51 -2.02
N GLN A 15 3.74 -17.87 -2.85
CA GLN A 15 3.81 -19.01 -3.78
C GLN A 15 4.93 -18.86 -4.81
N PHE A 16 5.17 -17.64 -5.29
CA PHE A 16 6.25 -17.37 -6.24
C PHE A 16 7.63 -17.74 -5.68
N ALA A 17 7.83 -17.59 -4.37
CA ALA A 17 9.09 -17.90 -3.71
C ALA A 17 9.16 -19.34 -3.15
N GLU A 18 8.15 -20.19 -3.40
CA GLU A 18 8.04 -21.54 -2.86
C GLU A 18 9.25 -22.43 -3.20
N ASP A 19 9.90 -22.19 -4.33
CA ASP A 19 11.07 -22.95 -4.79
C ASP A 19 12.33 -22.77 -3.91
N GLY A 20 12.28 -21.85 -2.95
CA GLY A 20 13.37 -21.58 -2.02
C GLY A 20 14.53 -20.79 -2.61
N LYS A 21 14.46 -20.33 -3.85
CA LYS A 21 15.54 -19.58 -4.52
C LYS A 21 15.41 -18.08 -4.28
N LEU A 22 16.49 -17.38 -4.62
CA LEU A 22 16.52 -15.93 -4.60
C LEU A 22 15.89 -15.40 -5.89
N HIS A 23 14.82 -14.64 -5.77
CA HIS A 23 14.16 -13.98 -6.90
C HIS A 23 14.27 -12.47 -6.85
N THR A 24 14.03 -11.82 -7.97
CA THR A 24 14.00 -10.36 -8.11
C THR A 24 12.58 -9.81 -8.07
N MET A 25 12.45 -8.53 -7.72
CA MET A 25 11.18 -7.81 -7.80
C MET A 25 10.60 -7.78 -9.22
N SER A 26 11.44 -7.80 -10.26
CA SER A 26 10.98 -7.78 -11.66
C SER A 26 10.27 -9.09 -12.05
N GLU A 27 10.86 -10.22 -11.65
CA GLU A 27 10.26 -11.54 -11.87
C GLU A 27 8.96 -11.68 -11.08
N LEU A 28 8.95 -11.23 -9.82
CA LEU A 28 7.76 -11.25 -8.97
C LEU A 28 6.59 -10.47 -9.60
N ARG A 29 6.85 -9.26 -10.11
CA ARG A 29 5.82 -8.46 -10.79
C ARG A 29 5.25 -9.17 -12.00
N THR A 30 6.13 -9.68 -12.86
CA THR A 30 5.75 -10.42 -14.07
C THR A 30 4.90 -11.64 -13.74
N TYR A 31 5.28 -12.39 -12.69
CA TYR A 31 4.51 -13.51 -12.18
C TYR A 31 3.13 -13.06 -11.70
N CYS A 32 3.05 -12.02 -10.86
CA CYS A 32 1.80 -11.54 -10.30
C CYS A 32 0.82 -11.04 -11.38
N TYR A 33 1.31 -10.30 -12.39
CA TYR A 33 0.46 -9.84 -13.50
C TYR A 33 -0.20 -11.01 -14.23
N ARG A 34 0.58 -12.07 -14.51
CA ARG A 34 0.08 -13.27 -15.19
C ARG A 34 -0.86 -14.08 -14.30
N LYS A 35 -0.48 -14.29 -13.03
CA LYS A 35 -1.26 -15.07 -12.06
C LYS A 35 -2.62 -14.45 -11.78
N MET A 36 -2.66 -13.12 -11.65
CA MET A 36 -3.88 -12.35 -11.38
C MET A 36 -4.64 -11.95 -12.65
N LYS A 37 -4.11 -12.27 -13.84
CA LYS A 37 -4.69 -11.95 -15.14
C LYS A 37 -5.01 -10.45 -15.30
N LEU A 38 -4.07 -9.59 -14.88
CA LEU A 38 -4.24 -8.14 -14.97
C LEU A 38 -4.30 -7.70 -16.43
N SER A 39 -5.29 -6.87 -16.75
CA SER A 39 -5.45 -6.28 -18.09
C SER A 39 -4.49 -5.12 -18.31
N GLU A 40 -4.34 -4.66 -19.57
CA GLU A 40 -3.57 -3.44 -19.87
C GLU A 40 -4.15 -2.22 -19.17
N ALA A 41 -5.47 -2.12 -19.04
CA ALA A 41 -6.13 -1.06 -18.30
C ALA A 41 -5.78 -1.10 -16.80
N ASP A 42 -5.71 -2.30 -16.22
CA ASP A 42 -5.34 -2.50 -14.82
C ASP A 42 -3.87 -2.09 -14.59
N LEU A 43 -2.98 -2.37 -15.56
CA LEU A 43 -1.57 -1.97 -15.50
C LEU A 43 -1.33 -0.48 -15.84
N ALA A 44 -2.30 0.17 -16.49
CA ALA A 44 -2.28 1.59 -16.79
C ALA A 44 -2.73 2.45 -15.58
N GLU A 45 -3.40 1.84 -14.59
CA GLU A 45 -3.82 2.54 -13.36
C GLU A 45 -2.61 3.12 -12.62
N ARG A 46 -2.71 4.41 -12.26
CA ARG A 46 -1.64 5.17 -11.60
C ARG A 46 -2.10 5.72 -10.27
N LEU A 47 -1.15 5.76 -9.34
CA LEU A 47 -1.21 6.54 -8.12
C LEU A 47 -0.98 8.02 -8.44
N SER A 48 -1.33 8.91 -7.50
CA SER A 48 -1.10 10.35 -7.64
C SER A 48 0.41 10.67 -7.73
N SER A 49 1.24 9.81 -7.13
CA SER A 49 2.71 9.82 -7.21
C SER A 49 3.26 9.49 -8.62
N GLY A 50 2.41 9.02 -9.54
CA GLY A 50 2.78 8.57 -10.88
C GLY A 50 3.24 7.11 -10.98
N GLY A 51 3.39 6.42 -9.84
CA GLY A 51 3.62 4.97 -9.79
C GLY A 51 2.42 4.17 -10.29
N ARG A 52 2.63 2.92 -10.72
CA ARG A 52 1.52 2.01 -11.09
C ARG A 52 0.89 1.42 -9.83
N THR A 53 -0.43 1.42 -9.74
CA THR A 53 -1.16 0.89 -8.58
C THR A 53 -0.80 -0.57 -8.31
N ALA A 54 -0.77 -1.41 -9.37
CA ALA A 54 -0.40 -2.82 -9.25
C ALA A 54 1.02 -3.03 -8.69
N ASP A 55 1.98 -2.17 -9.05
CA ASP A 55 3.35 -2.28 -8.54
C ASP A 55 3.44 -1.97 -7.05
N SER A 56 2.74 -0.92 -6.61
CA SER A 56 2.68 -0.54 -5.20
C SER A 56 2.04 -1.66 -4.38
N ARG A 57 0.92 -2.23 -4.85
CA ARG A 57 0.24 -3.34 -4.16
C ARG A 57 1.10 -4.60 -4.05
N ILE A 58 1.81 -4.99 -5.11
CA ILE A 58 2.76 -6.12 -5.07
C ILE A 58 3.92 -5.83 -4.11
N TYR A 59 4.43 -4.59 -4.13
CA TYR A 59 5.48 -4.16 -3.22
C TYR A 59 5.05 -4.28 -1.75
N TRP A 60 3.86 -3.80 -1.41
CA TRP A 60 3.32 -3.85 -0.05
C TRP A 60 3.01 -5.27 0.40
N ALA A 61 2.48 -6.12 -0.48
CA ALA A 61 2.31 -7.55 -0.21
C ALA A 61 3.64 -8.21 0.20
N LYS A 62 4.71 -7.96 -0.56
CA LYS A 62 6.07 -8.41 -0.21
C LYS A 62 6.53 -7.83 1.12
N ALA A 63 6.38 -6.51 1.32
CA ALA A 63 6.85 -5.84 2.53
C ALA A 63 6.21 -6.42 3.79
N TYR A 64 4.90 -6.67 3.76
CA TYR A 64 4.16 -7.21 4.91
C TYR A 64 4.58 -8.65 5.22
N LEU A 65 4.83 -9.47 4.18
CA LEU A 65 5.38 -10.81 4.35
C LEU A 65 6.80 -10.80 4.95
N ILE A 66 7.61 -9.80 4.63
CA ILE A 66 8.94 -9.62 5.23
C ILE A 66 8.81 -9.23 6.71
N GLN A 67 7.90 -8.32 7.05
CA GLN A 67 7.65 -7.93 8.45
C GLN A 67 7.14 -9.12 9.27
N ALA A 68 6.33 -10.00 8.67
CA ALA A 68 5.91 -11.26 9.27
C ALA A 68 6.99 -12.35 9.30
N ARG A 69 8.20 -12.08 8.77
CA ARG A 69 9.31 -13.04 8.57
C ARG A 69 8.93 -14.27 7.74
N ALA A 70 7.88 -14.20 6.93
CA ALA A 70 7.50 -15.23 5.96
C ALA A 70 8.40 -15.18 4.71
N LEU A 71 8.89 -13.99 4.38
CA LEU A 71 9.91 -13.75 3.37
C LEU A 71 11.10 -13.05 4.00
N GLU A 72 12.23 -13.11 3.31
CA GLU A 72 13.41 -12.28 3.57
C GLU A 72 13.92 -11.64 2.28
N SER A 73 14.75 -10.61 2.41
CA SER A 73 15.35 -9.88 1.29
C SER A 73 16.87 -9.83 1.47
N PRO A 74 17.61 -10.91 1.17
CA PRO A 74 19.06 -10.99 1.41
C PRO A 74 19.86 -9.92 0.66
N ARG A 75 19.34 -9.42 -0.46
CA ARG A 75 19.90 -8.32 -1.25
C ARG A 75 18.81 -7.30 -1.56
N ARG A 76 19.23 -6.07 -1.89
CA ARG A 76 18.30 -5.03 -2.31
C ARG A 76 17.52 -5.49 -3.55
N GLY A 77 16.20 -5.42 -3.49
CA GLY A 77 15.33 -5.76 -4.61
C GLY A 77 15.10 -7.26 -4.83
N THR A 78 15.60 -8.14 -3.95
CA THR A 78 15.37 -9.59 -4.04
C THR A 78 14.41 -10.09 -2.97
N LEU A 79 13.93 -11.33 -3.10
CA LEU A 79 13.12 -12.01 -2.10
C LEU A 79 13.43 -13.51 -2.08
N GLN A 80 13.27 -14.14 -0.92
CA GLN A 80 13.38 -15.57 -0.71
C GLN A 80 12.43 -16.00 0.42
N ILE A 81 11.85 -17.21 0.31
CA ILE A 81 10.96 -17.75 1.34
C ILE A 81 11.74 -18.29 2.54
N THR A 82 11.22 -18.04 3.74
CA THR A 82 11.75 -18.59 4.99
C THR A 82 11.04 -19.89 5.36
N ASP A 83 11.50 -20.57 6.42
CA ASP A 83 10.78 -21.74 6.95
C ASP A 83 9.38 -21.40 7.43
N ARG A 84 9.20 -20.22 8.06
CA ARG A 84 7.90 -19.69 8.44
C ARG A 84 6.99 -19.46 7.22
N GLY A 85 7.54 -18.97 6.11
CA GLY A 85 6.81 -18.83 4.85
C GLY A 85 6.34 -20.18 4.30
N ARG A 86 7.19 -21.22 4.38
CA ARG A 86 6.84 -22.59 4.00
C ARG A 86 5.73 -23.16 4.87
N GLU A 87 5.78 -22.93 6.18
CA GLU A 87 4.70 -23.31 7.10
C GLU A 87 3.37 -22.63 6.75
N LEU A 88 3.39 -21.34 6.38
CA LEU A 88 2.20 -20.63 5.92
C LEU A 88 1.62 -21.22 4.63
N LEU A 89 2.46 -21.58 3.66
CA LEU A 89 2.01 -22.26 2.44
C LEU A 89 1.42 -23.65 2.73
N ALA A 90 1.98 -24.37 3.70
CA ALA A 90 1.49 -25.69 4.10
C ALA A 90 0.07 -25.66 4.69
N LEU A 91 -0.41 -24.50 5.17
CA LEU A 91 -1.81 -24.32 5.61
C LEU A 91 -2.83 -24.38 4.46
N LYS A 92 -2.37 -24.34 3.19
CA LYS A 92 -3.21 -24.44 1.98
C LYS A 92 -4.44 -23.54 1.99
N LYS A 93 -4.27 -22.30 2.45
CA LYS A 93 -5.32 -21.29 2.41
C LYS A 93 -5.51 -20.75 0.99
N ASP A 94 -6.74 -20.45 0.63
CA ASP A 94 -7.07 -19.81 -0.66
C ASP A 94 -6.67 -18.32 -0.70
N ARG A 95 -6.58 -17.67 0.47
CA ARG A 95 -6.14 -16.28 0.62
C ARG A 95 -5.35 -16.09 1.90
N LEU A 96 -4.35 -15.20 1.85
CA LEU A 96 -3.63 -14.72 3.02
C LEU A 96 -4.02 -13.27 3.28
N THR A 97 -4.24 -12.93 4.55
CA THR A 97 -4.72 -11.62 5.00
C THR A 97 -3.83 -11.08 6.11
N ASN A 98 -3.95 -9.78 6.43
CA ASN A 98 -3.23 -9.22 7.59
C ASN A 98 -3.53 -10.00 8.88
N LYS A 99 -4.76 -10.47 9.08
CA LYS A 99 -5.18 -11.29 10.24
C LYS A 99 -4.39 -12.59 10.37
N ASP A 100 -3.96 -13.16 9.25
CA ASP A 100 -3.10 -14.35 9.26
C ASP A 100 -1.67 -14.03 9.69
N LEU A 101 -1.21 -12.82 9.38
CA LEU A 101 0.12 -12.32 9.76
C LEU A 101 0.16 -11.78 11.20
N GLU A 102 -0.97 -11.27 11.72
CA GLU A 102 -1.14 -10.80 13.10
C GLU A 102 -0.85 -11.87 14.15
N ARG A 103 -0.76 -13.15 13.78
CA ARG A 103 -0.31 -14.20 14.71
C ARG A 103 1.17 -14.05 15.09
N TYR A 104 1.97 -13.39 14.26
CA TYR A 104 3.40 -13.18 14.47
C TYR A 104 3.64 -11.89 15.24
N GLN A 105 4.47 -11.95 16.29
CA GLN A 105 4.74 -10.80 17.15
C GLN A 105 5.42 -9.66 16.35
N GLU A 106 6.35 -10.01 15.47
CA GLU A 106 7.09 -9.03 14.67
C GLU A 106 6.16 -8.24 13.74
N PHE A 107 5.14 -8.91 13.19
CA PHE A 107 4.12 -8.25 12.38
C PHE A 107 3.22 -7.37 13.24
N ARG A 108 2.80 -7.83 14.43
CA ARG A 108 2.02 -7.01 15.37
C ARG A 108 2.78 -5.78 15.82
N ASP A 109 4.07 -5.88 16.10
CA ASP A 109 4.90 -4.75 16.52
C ASP A 109 5.04 -3.71 15.41
N PHE A 110 5.10 -4.16 14.16
CA PHE A 110 5.08 -3.28 12.98
C PHE A 110 3.70 -2.66 12.71
N HIS A 111 2.64 -3.45 12.89
CA HIS A 111 1.26 -3.08 12.52
C HIS A 111 0.49 -2.37 13.65
N SER A 112 0.93 -2.48 14.90
CA SER A 112 0.30 -1.82 16.04
C SER A 112 0.87 -0.41 16.19
N PRO A 113 0.02 0.63 16.11
CA PRO A 113 0.44 1.96 16.50
C PRO A 113 0.45 2.00 18.03
N SER A 114 1.61 1.78 18.66
CA SER A 114 1.71 2.01 20.09
C SER A 114 3.10 2.39 20.55
N ARG A 115 3.19 3.66 20.98
CA ARG A 115 3.83 4.08 22.23
C ARG A 115 5.12 3.34 22.59
N LYS A 116 6.26 3.86 22.13
CA LYS A 116 7.33 4.36 23.01
C LYS A 116 8.57 4.72 22.19
N SER A 117 8.98 5.97 22.35
CA SER A 117 10.39 6.38 22.38
C SER A 117 11.25 5.31 23.07
N SER A 118 12.21 4.74 22.34
CA SER A 118 13.56 4.43 22.82
C SER A 118 14.39 3.91 21.65
N GLY A 119 15.52 4.58 21.41
CA GLY A 119 16.25 4.52 20.15
C GLY A 119 16.75 3.14 19.74
N ASN A 120 16.63 2.85 18.45
CA ASN A 120 17.79 2.54 17.63
C ASN A 120 17.48 2.89 16.17
N LYS A 121 18.41 3.58 15.51
CA LYS A 121 18.36 3.94 14.09
C LYS A 121 18.30 2.67 13.24
N SER A 122 17.28 2.54 12.39
CA SER A 122 17.37 2.16 10.96
C SER A 122 15.99 1.78 10.39
N LEU A 123 15.25 2.76 9.88
CA LEU A 123 14.33 2.76 8.72
C LEU A 123 13.47 4.04 8.80
N PRO A 124 12.99 4.63 7.69
CA PRO A 124 12.22 5.87 7.72
C PRO A 124 10.93 5.69 8.52
N ASP A 125 10.85 6.46 9.59
CA ASP A 125 9.77 6.56 10.57
C ASP A 125 8.83 7.66 10.07
N ASP A 126 7.77 7.27 9.37
CA ASP A 126 6.56 8.07 9.09
C ASP A 126 5.63 7.23 8.18
N LEU A 127 4.88 6.31 8.77
CA LEU A 127 3.72 5.68 8.14
C LEU A 127 2.46 6.16 8.88
N PRO A 128 1.48 6.78 8.21
CA PRO A 128 0.28 7.29 8.86
C PRO A 128 -0.55 6.16 9.46
N GLU A 129 -0.99 6.38 10.70
CA GLU A 129 -2.02 5.62 11.40
C GLU A 129 -3.33 5.60 10.61
N THR A 130 -3.79 4.41 10.19
CA THR A 130 -5.21 3.95 10.10
C THR A 130 -5.37 2.82 9.05
N ALA A 131 -4.96 1.58 9.31
CA ALA A 131 -5.08 0.51 8.29
C ALA A 131 -5.42 -0.89 8.82
N ALA A 132 -6.19 -1.01 9.92
CA ALA A 132 -6.54 -2.33 10.44
C ALA A 132 -7.52 -3.14 9.55
N ASP A 133 -8.17 -2.54 8.55
CA ASP A 133 -9.09 -3.26 7.65
C ASP A 133 -9.28 -2.60 6.26
N THR A 134 -8.41 -1.68 5.85
CA THR A 134 -8.54 -1.06 4.52
C THR A 134 -7.90 -1.92 3.43
N ALA A 135 -8.59 -2.08 2.30
CA ALA A 135 -8.03 -2.70 1.08
C ALA A 135 -6.87 -1.90 0.45
N ASN A 136 -6.63 -0.69 0.98
CA ASN A 136 -5.67 0.27 0.47
C ASN A 136 -4.31 0.10 1.15
N THR A 137 -3.26 0.22 0.36
CA THR A 137 -1.88 0.36 0.80
C THR A 137 -1.65 1.70 1.50
N PRO A 138 -0.62 1.85 2.36
CA PRO A 138 -0.30 3.14 2.97
C PRO A 138 -0.08 4.28 1.97
N GLU A 139 0.47 4.00 0.79
CA GLU A 139 0.64 5.01 -0.28
C GLU A 139 -0.72 5.47 -0.84
N GLU A 140 -1.65 4.53 -1.09
CA GLU A 140 -3.01 4.86 -1.51
C GLU A 140 -3.79 5.62 -0.43
N GLN A 141 -3.52 5.35 0.85
CA GLN A 141 -4.08 6.12 1.95
C GLN A 141 -3.60 7.57 1.92
N MET A 142 -2.29 7.80 1.76
CA MET A 142 -1.74 9.15 1.59
C MET A 142 -2.36 9.87 0.39
N ASP A 143 -2.47 9.19 -0.75
CA ASP A 143 -3.12 9.72 -1.95
C ASP A 143 -4.56 10.15 -1.68
N SER A 144 -5.34 9.30 -1.00
CA SER A 144 -6.73 9.60 -0.66
C SER A 144 -6.87 10.81 0.27
N ILE A 145 -5.92 10.99 1.19
CA ILE A 145 -5.87 12.14 2.10
C ILE A 145 -5.54 13.41 1.31
N LEU A 146 -4.51 13.38 0.46
CA LEU A 146 -4.13 14.52 -0.39
C LEU A 146 -5.27 14.96 -1.29
N GLU A 147 -5.97 14.01 -1.92
CA GLU A 147 -7.13 14.31 -2.76
C GLU A 147 -8.25 14.98 -1.95
N SER A 148 -8.49 14.49 -0.73
CA SER A 148 -9.48 15.07 0.18
C SER A 148 -9.11 16.49 0.62
N VAL A 149 -7.85 16.72 0.98
CA VAL A 149 -7.34 18.06 1.34
C VAL A 149 -7.47 19.03 0.17
N ASN A 150 -7.11 18.61 -1.04
CA ASN A 150 -7.24 19.45 -2.23
C ASN A 150 -8.71 19.78 -2.56
N LYS A 151 -9.63 18.83 -2.40
CA LYS A 151 -11.07 19.08 -2.56
C LYS A 151 -11.60 20.10 -1.56
N LEU A 152 -11.19 19.99 -0.30
CA LEU A 152 -11.55 20.97 0.74
C LEU A 152 -11.01 22.37 0.42
N LEU A 153 -9.74 22.45 0.00
CA LEU A 153 -9.12 23.70 -0.37
C LEU A 153 -9.78 24.35 -1.59
N ALA A 154 -10.10 23.55 -2.62
CA ALA A 154 -10.82 24.03 -3.80
C ALA A 154 -12.21 24.58 -3.43
N ALA A 155 -12.94 23.90 -2.55
CA ALA A 155 -14.24 24.36 -2.07
C ALA A 155 -14.14 25.69 -1.28
N ASP A 156 -13.08 25.87 -0.47
CA ASP A 156 -12.83 27.12 0.25
C ASP A 156 -12.47 28.28 -0.69
N LEU A 157 -11.64 28.02 -1.71
CA LEU A 157 -11.30 29.02 -2.72
C LEU A 157 -12.51 29.47 -3.53
N VAL A 158 -13.37 28.55 -3.94
CA VAL A 158 -14.62 28.88 -4.66
C VAL A 158 -15.51 29.79 -3.81
N LYS A 159 -15.68 29.48 -2.51
CA LYS A 159 -16.43 30.34 -1.59
C LYS A 159 -15.85 31.75 -1.52
N LYS A 160 -14.53 31.87 -1.35
CA LYS A 160 -13.85 33.18 -1.27
C LYS A 160 -13.97 33.99 -2.56
N VAL A 161 -13.93 33.35 -3.73
CA VAL A 161 -14.12 34.03 -5.02
C VAL A 161 -15.56 34.53 -5.19
N ILE A 162 -16.56 33.73 -4.79
CA ILE A 162 -17.97 34.14 -4.81
C ILE A 162 -18.18 35.33 -3.86
N GLU A 163 -17.70 35.25 -2.62
CA GLU A 163 -17.81 36.35 -1.65
C GLU A 163 -17.12 37.64 -2.12
N ALA A 164 -15.97 37.53 -2.81
CA ALA A 164 -15.28 38.68 -3.39
C ALA A 164 -16.05 39.27 -4.58
N GLY A 165 -16.66 38.42 -5.42
CA GLY A 165 -17.51 38.82 -6.54
C GLY A 165 -18.78 39.55 -6.08
N ASP A 166 -19.45 39.04 -5.05
CA ASP A 166 -20.64 39.67 -4.48
C ASP A 166 -20.31 41.04 -3.86
N LYS A 167 -19.18 41.17 -3.17
CA LYS A 167 -18.68 42.46 -2.67
C LYS A 167 -18.39 43.46 -3.79
N PHE A 168 -17.86 42.99 -4.93
CA PHE A 168 -17.60 43.84 -6.09
C PHE A 168 -18.91 44.35 -6.74
N LEU A 169 -19.91 43.48 -6.88
CA LEU A 169 -21.23 43.86 -7.42
C LEU A 169 -21.95 44.88 -6.53
N LEU A 170 -21.90 44.71 -5.21
CA LEU A 170 -22.49 45.67 -4.25
C LEU A 170 -21.83 47.05 -4.31
N LEU A 171 -20.52 47.13 -4.54
CA LEU A 171 -19.81 48.40 -4.70
C LEU A 171 -20.13 49.10 -6.03
N SER A 172 -20.43 48.34 -7.09
CA SER A 172 -20.80 48.90 -8.40
C SER A 172 -22.22 49.48 -8.47
N GLN A 173 -23.09 49.17 -7.51
CA GLN A 173 -24.45 49.72 -7.41
C GLN A 173 -24.53 51.00 -6.57
N ILE A 174 -23.43 51.40 -5.92
CA ILE A 174 -23.35 52.60 -5.06
C ILE A 174 -22.65 53.77 -5.79
N LEU A 175 -22.10 53.53 -6.99
CA LEU A 175 -21.54 54.51 -7.91
C LEU A 175 -22.55 54.86 -9.02
#